data_AF-A0A0N5CYL1-F1
#
_entry.id   AF-A0A0N5CYL1-F1
#
_cell.length_a   1.000
_cell.length_b   1.000
_cell.length_c   1.000
_cell.angle_alpha   90.00
_cell.angle_beta   90.00
_cell.angle_gamma   90.00
#
_symmetry.space_group_name_H-M   'P 1'
#
loop_
_entity.id
_entity.type
_entity.pdbx_description
1 polymer ?
#
loop_
_entity_poly.entity_id
_entity_poly.type
_entity_poly.pdbx_seq_one_letter_code
_entity_poly.pdbx_strand_id
1 'polypeptide(L)'
;MVLTWDPPAVDQSNGNIIYYRAILTPLQPGEEKIIRNITNGRSVSYEASTRKAYTFKVAAATLKGIGPYSPVLSIDPDSASELFL
;
A
#
# COMPACT_ATOMS: atom_id res chain seq x y z
N MET A 1 11.27 -0.59 4.72
CA MET A 1 10.68 -0.17 3.43
C MET A 1 9.70 0.98 3.66
N VAL A 2 9.74 2.03 2.84
CA VAL A 2 8.81 3.17 2.91
C VAL A 2 7.96 3.19 1.64
N LEU A 3 6.65 3.27 1.79
CA LEU A 3 5.70 3.37 0.69
C LEU A 3 4.93 4.67 0.79
N THR A 4 4.77 5.35 -0.34
CA THR A 4 4.05 6.62 -0.47
C THR A 4 2.99 6.51 -1.56
N TRP A 5 1.90 7.25 -1.43
CA TRP A 5 0.82 7.28 -2.42
C TRP A 5 0.24 8.68 -2.56
N ASP A 6 -0.41 8.92 -3.70
CA ASP A 6 -1.19 10.13 -3.92
C ASP A 6 -2.63 9.97 -3.43
N PRO A 7 -3.29 11.05 -2.99
CA PRO A 7 -4.70 11.00 -2.68
C PRO A 7 -5.53 10.72 -3.95
N PRO A 8 -6.70 10.07 -3.83
CA PRO A 8 -7.62 10.00 -4.96
C PRO A 8 -8.06 11.41 -5.37
N ALA A 9 -8.47 11.57 -6.64
CA ALA A 9 -8.94 12.85 -7.15
C ALA A 9 -10.14 13.37 -6.32
N VAL A 10 -10.26 14.68 -6.17
CA VAL A 10 -11.24 15.32 -5.26
C VAL A 10 -12.68 14.98 -5.64
N ASP A 11 -12.96 14.84 -6.92
CA ASP A 11 -14.23 14.40 -7.49
C ASP A 11 -14.53 12.91 -7.21
N GLN A 12 -13.50 12.10 -6.96
CA GLN A 12 -13.63 10.66 -6.67
C GLN A 12 -13.70 10.35 -5.17
N SER A 13 -13.26 11.28 -4.30
CA SER A 13 -13.21 11.03 -2.85
C SER A 13 -14.59 11.01 -2.19
N ASN A 14 -15.63 11.52 -2.86
CA ASN A 14 -17.04 11.47 -2.43
C ASN A 14 -17.27 11.90 -0.95
N GLY A 15 -16.40 12.78 -0.46
CA GLY A 15 -16.33 13.21 0.94
C GLY A 15 -14.90 13.46 1.41
N ASN A 16 -14.78 13.92 2.66
CA ASN A 16 -13.47 14.15 3.29
C ASN A 16 -12.82 12.82 3.68
N ILE A 17 -11.55 12.65 3.29
CA ILE A 17 -10.75 11.48 3.66
C ILE A 17 -10.32 11.64 5.12
N ILE A 18 -10.64 10.64 5.95
CA ILE A 18 -10.33 10.64 7.38
C ILE A 18 -9.17 9.71 7.74
N TYR A 19 -8.90 8.69 6.92
CA TYR A 19 -7.71 7.86 7.00
C TYR A 19 -7.48 7.06 5.72
N TYR A 20 -6.30 6.47 5.58
CA TYR A 20 -5.97 5.46 4.58
C TYR A 20 -5.79 4.10 5.25
N ARG A 21 -6.27 3.03 4.61
CA ARG A 21 -5.93 1.66 4.99
C ARG A 21 -4.90 1.10 4.01
N ALA A 22 -3.68 0.93 4.48
CA ALA A 22 -2.58 0.33 3.75
C ALA A 22 -2.45 -1.15 4.11
N ILE A 23 -2.32 -2.01 3.10
CA ILE A 23 -2.15 -3.46 3.26
C ILE A 23 -0.87 -3.87 2.54
N LEU A 24 0.05 -4.47 3.29
CA LEU A 24 1.24 -5.11 2.77
C LEU A 24 1.11 -6.62 2.98
N THR A 25 1.17 -7.41 1.91
CA THR A 25 1.05 -8.88 1.98
C THR A 25 2.35 -9.52 1.51
N PRO A 26 3.08 -10.25 2.37
CA PRO A 26 4.20 -11.09 1.91
C PRO A 26 3.69 -12.14 0.91
N LEU A 27 4.43 -12.40 -0.17
CA LEU A 27 4.06 -13.48 -1.11
C LEU A 27 4.46 -14.88 -0.59
N GLN A 28 5.25 -14.94 0.48
CA GLN A 28 5.69 -16.19 1.06
C GLN A 28 4.48 -16.94 1.69
N PRO A 29 4.27 -18.24 1.38
CA PRO A 29 3.13 -18.98 1.90
C PRO A 29 3.10 -19.02 3.43
N GLY A 30 1.90 -18.82 4.01
CA GLY A 30 1.68 -18.89 5.45
C GLY A 30 2.02 -17.62 6.22
N GLU A 31 2.56 -16.58 5.57
CA GLU A 31 2.77 -15.29 6.22
C GLU A 31 1.51 -14.42 6.19
N GLU A 32 1.26 -13.73 7.30
CA GLU A 32 0.10 -12.87 7.44
C GLU A 32 0.30 -11.50 6.76
N LYS A 33 -0.78 -10.96 6.22
CA LYS A 33 -0.80 -9.57 5.75
C LYS A 33 -0.69 -8.60 6.92
N ILE A 34 0.03 -7.51 6.69
CA ILE A 34 0.19 -6.40 7.63
C ILE A 34 -0.76 -5.28 7.22
N ILE A 35 -1.67 -4.90 8.12
CA ILE A 35 -2.64 -3.82 7.89
C ILE A 35 -2.30 -2.62 8.76
N ARG A 36 -2.30 -1.42 8.18
CA ARG A 36 -2.11 -0.16 8.93
C ARG A 36 -3.16 0.88 8.51
N ASN A 37 -3.77 1.53 9.49
CA ASN A 37 -4.63 2.69 9.27
C ASN A 37 -3.80 3.97 9.53
N ILE A 38 -3.77 4.87 8.56
CA ILE A 38 -2.94 6.07 8.56
C ILE A 38 -3.87 7.28 8.51
N THR A 39 -3.95 8.02 9.62
CA THR A 39 -4.82 9.21 9.75
C THR A 39 -4.14 10.48 9.27
N ASN A 40 -2.81 10.55 9.39
CA ASN A 40 -2.01 11.71 9.01
C ASN A 40 -0.95 11.32 7.99
N GLY A 41 -0.95 12.01 6.85
CA GLY A 41 0.03 11.79 5.80
C GLY A 41 -0.40 10.78 4.75
N ARG A 42 0.55 10.46 3.88
CA ARG A 42 0.38 9.71 2.62
C ARG A 42 1.48 8.68 2.43
N SER A 43 2.00 8.19 3.55
CA SER A 43 3.15 7.31 3.62
C SER A 43 3.04 6.34 4.78
N VAL A 44 3.73 5.21 4.66
CA VAL A 44 3.85 4.22 5.73
C VAL A 44 5.22 3.56 5.68
N SER A 45 5.81 3.35 6.85
CA SER A 45 7.04 2.58 7.02
C SER A 45 6.73 1.18 7.53
N TYR A 46 7.29 0.18 6.86
CA TYR A 46 7.25 -1.23 7.27
C TYR A 46 8.66 -1.72 7.60
N GLU A 47 8.77 -2.42 8.72
CA GLU A 47 9.90 -3.31 9.04
C GLU A 47 9.78 -4.58 8.19
N ALA A 48 10.04 -4.43 6.89
CA ALA A 48 9.94 -5.49 5.90
C ALA A 48 11.34 -5.92 5.44
N SER A 49 11.52 -7.23 5.26
CA SER A 49 12.77 -7.78 4.75
C SER A 49 12.98 -7.37 3.29
N THR A 50 14.17 -6.89 2.95
CA THR A 50 14.52 -6.54 1.57
C THR A 50 14.76 -7.75 0.68
N ARG A 51 14.63 -8.98 1.19
CA ARG A 51 14.80 -10.24 0.42
C ARG A 51 13.48 -10.96 0.14
N LYS A 52 12.35 -10.37 0.53
CA LYS A 52 11.03 -10.97 0.33
C LYS A 52 10.24 -10.16 -0.67
N ALA A 53 9.46 -10.85 -1.49
CA ALA A 53 8.48 -10.22 -2.34
C ALA A 53 7.21 -9.89 -1.55
N TYR A 54 6.61 -8.75 -1.87
CA TYR A 54 5.38 -8.26 -1.26
C TYR A 54 4.40 -7.78 -2.32
N THR A 55 3.11 -7.77 -1.98
CA THR A 55 2.11 -6.95 -2.65
C THR A 55 1.66 -5.83 -1.75
N PHE A 56 1.37 -4.67 -2.34
CA PHE A 56 0.86 -3.51 -1.64
C PHE A 56 -0.42 -3.00 -2.28
N LYS A 57 -1.37 -2.58 -1.45
CA LYS A 57 -2.54 -1.81 -1.88
C LYS A 57 -2.99 -0.86 -0.78
N VAL A 58 -3.62 0.23 -1.18
CA VAL A 58 -4.13 1.26 -0.25
C VAL A 58 -5.54 1.68 -0.64
N ALA A 59 -6.39 1.96 0.34
CA ALA A 59 -7.71 2.52 0.13
C ALA A 59 -7.90 3.78 0.99
N ALA A 60 -8.53 4.80 0.42
CA ALA A 60 -9.00 5.96 1.18
C ALA A 60 -10.30 5.61 1.92
N ALA A 61 -10.48 6.17 3.11
CA ALA A 61 -11.70 6.02 3.90
C ALA A 61 -12.30 7.37 4.24
N THR A 62 -13.63 7.46 4.11
CA THR A 62 -14.44 8.60 4.55
C THR A 62 -15.30 8.18 5.74
N LEU A 63 -16.09 9.10 6.29
CA LEU A 63 -17.11 8.76 7.29
C LEU A 63 -18.15 7.72 6.79
N LYS A 64 -18.32 7.60 5.47
CA LYS A 64 -19.24 6.60 4.88
C LYS A 64 -18.62 5.19 4.82
N GLY A 65 -17.31 5.07 5.00
CA GLY A 65 -16.59 3.81 4.94
C GLY A 65 -15.34 3.84 4.05
N ILE A 66 -14.80 2.65 3.81
CA ILE A 66 -13.60 2.44 2.99
C ILE A 66 -14.00 2.37 1.52
N GLY A 67 -13.32 3.16 0.69
CA GLY A 67 -13.48 3.13 -0.76
C GLY A 67 -12.80 1.92 -1.42
N PRO A 68 -12.73 1.88 -2.76
CA PRO A 68 -11.97 0.85 -3.46
C PRO A 68 -10.48 0.91 -3.11
N TYR A 69 -9.82 -0.24 -3.13
CA TYR A 69 -8.37 -0.29 -3.07
C TYR A 69 -7.78 0.13 -4.42
N SER A 70 -6.57 0.71 -4.36
CA SER A 70 -5.71 0.90 -5.52
C SER A 70 -5.48 -0.43 -6.26
N PRO A 71 -5.05 -0.37 -7.53
CA PRO A 71 -4.36 -1.49 -8.15
C PRO A 71 -3.24 -2.02 -7.25
N VAL A 72 -2.96 -3.32 -7.36
CA VAL A 72 -1.93 -3.97 -6.56
C VAL A 72 -0.56 -3.61 -7.12
N LEU A 73 0.30 -3.08 -6.26
CA LEU A 73 1.72 -2.90 -6.53
C LEU A 73 2.46 -4.16 -6.11
N SER A 74 3.12 -4.83 -7.06
CA SER A 74 4.06 -5.91 -6.77
C SER A 74 5.43 -5.32 -6.46
N ILE A 75 6.04 -5.79 -5.37
CA ILE A 75 7.35 -5.40 -4.90
C ILE A 75 8.18 -6.66 -4.86
N ASP A 76 9.11 -6.80 -5.79
CA ASP A 76 9.98 -7.96 -5.89
C ASP A 76 11.44 -7.50 -5.78
N PRO A 77 12.19 -7.97 -4.76
CA PRO A 77 13.58 -7.58 -4.58
C PRO A 77 14.51 -8.02 -5.71
N ASP A 78 14.14 -9.06 -6.47
CA ASP A 78 14.96 -9.58 -7.57
C ASP A 78 14.63 -8.92 -8.92
N SER A 79 13.53 -8.16 -9.00
CA SER A 79 13.17 -7.39 -10.20
C SER A 79 14.12 -6.21 -10.49
N ALA A 80 15.11 -5.95 -9.64
CA ALA A 80 16.12 -4.90 -9.84
C ALA A 80 17.38 -5.37 -10.61
N SER A 81 17.45 -6.61 -11.11
CA SER A 81 18.66 -7.11 -11.76
C SER A 81 18.41 -7.92 -13.05
N GLU A 82 17.81 -7.32 -14.08
CA GLU A 82 17.97 -7.77 -15.48
C GLU A 82 18.04 -6.58 -16.48
N LEU A 83 18.80 -5.54 -16.13
CA LEU A 83 19.32 -4.58 -17.10
C LEU A 83 20.86 -4.58 -17.03
N PHE A 84 21.47 -5.67 -17.49
CA PHE A 84 22.83 -5.63 -18.02
C PHE A 84 22.76 -5.98 -19.51
N LEU A 85 23.48 -5.18 -20.29
CA LEU A 85 23.49 -5.05 -21.76
C LEU A 85 23.62 -6.38 -22.51
#